data_AF-T0ZW46-F1
#
_entry.id   AF-T0ZW46-F1
#
_cell.length_a   1.000
_cell.length_b   1.000
_cell.length_c   1.000
_cell.angle_alpha   90.00
_cell.angle_beta   90.00
_cell.angle_gamma   90.00
#
_symmetry.space_group_name_H-M   'P 1'
#
loop_
_entity.id
_entity.type
_entity.pdbx_description
1 polymer ?
#
loop_
_entity_poly.entity_id
_entity_poly.type
_entity_poly.pdbx_seq_one_letter_code
_entity_poly.pdbx_strand_id
1 'polypeptide(L)'
;FDWAIVGAGVQRTEAGWRVGLTHVGPTPVRARSVEAALASGATAAEASAHASDGLEPSSDVRASADFRRHLARVLTRRALEQAA
;
A
#
# COMPACT_ATOMS: atom_id res chain seq x y z
N PHE A 1 -2.08 6.63 -23.26
CA PHE A 1 -1.09 6.61 -22.16
C PHE A 1 -1.82 6.87 -20.87
N ASP A 2 -1.67 5.99 -19.89
CA ASP A 2 -2.39 6.06 -18.61
C ASP A 2 -1.41 5.95 -17.44
N TRP A 3 -1.81 6.48 -16.29
CA TRP A 3 -1.05 6.45 -15.05
C TRP A 3 -1.84 5.68 -14.01
N ALA A 4 -1.14 4.91 -13.17
CA ALA A 4 -1.80 4.14 -12.12
C ALA A 4 -2.61 5.04 -11.17
N ILE A 5 -3.86 4.67 -10.87
CA ILE A 5 -4.68 5.33 -9.84
C ILE A 5 -3.99 5.18 -8.47
N VAL A 6 -3.49 3.99 -8.17
CA VAL A 6 -2.59 3.67 -7.06
C VAL A 6 -1.68 2.53 -7.53
N GLY A 7 -0.40 2.59 -7.18
CA GLY A 7 0.53 1.46 -7.33
C GLY A 7 0.99 0.96 -5.96
N ALA A 8 1.20 -0.35 -5.83
CA ALA A 8 1.80 -0.97 -4.66
C ALA A 8 3.00 -1.82 -5.09
N GLY A 9 4.15 -1.60 -4.47
CA GLY A 9 5.36 -2.40 -4.64
C GLY A 9 5.73 -3.06 -3.32
N VAL A 10 6.01 -4.36 -3.37
CA VAL A 10 6.35 -5.16 -2.19
C VAL A 10 7.62 -5.95 -2.48
N GLN A 11 8.51 -6.00 -1.50
CA GLN A 11 9.71 -6.84 -1.55
C GLN A 11 9.99 -7.44 -0.18
N ARG A 12 10.34 -8.73 -0.14
CA ARG A 12 10.93 -9.37 1.03
C ARG A 12 12.45 -9.30 0.92
N THR A 13 13.10 -8.74 1.94
CA THR A 13 14.56 -8.65 2.06
C THR A 13 15.03 -9.44 3.27
N GLU A 14 16.33 -9.64 3.42
CA GLU A 14 16.93 -10.21 4.64
C GLU A 14 16.57 -9.39 5.89
N ALA A 15 16.41 -8.07 5.73
CA ALA A 15 16.01 -7.14 6.79
C ALA A 15 14.47 -6.95 6.87
N GLY A 16 13.69 -7.92 6.40
CA GLY A 16 12.23 -7.93 6.45
C GLY A 16 11.54 -7.33 5.22
N TRP A 17 10.25 -7.05 5.36
CA TRP A 17 9.39 -6.55 4.28
C TRP A 17 9.63 -5.07 3.97
N ARG A 18 9.47 -4.71 2.69
CA ARG A 18 9.45 -3.33 2.18
C ARG A 18 8.17 -3.12 1.39
N VAL A 19 7.40 -2.09 1.73
CA VAL A 19 6.11 -1.79 1.08
C VAL A 19 6.07 -0.33 0.66
N GLY A 20 6.01 -0.09 -0.65
CA GLY A 20 5.92 1.24 -1.26
C GLY A 20 4.58 1.45 -1.96
N LEU A 21 4.02 2.65 -1.83
CA LEU A 21 2.76 3.07 -2.43
C LEU A 21 2.97 4.33 -3.29
N THR A 22 2.34 4.37 -4.46
CA THR A 22 2.41 5.52 -5.38
C THR A 22 1.03 6.13 -5.59
N HIS A 23 1.00 7.45 -5.87
CA HIS A 23 -0.21 8.23 -6.14
C HIS A 23 -1.23 8.26 -4.97
N VAL A 24 -0.71 8.15 -3.76
CA VAL A 24 -1.44 8.14 -2.48
C VAL A 24 -1.25 9.43 -1.65
N GLY A 25 -0.72 10.48 -2.27
CA GLY A 25 -0.34 11.74 -1.66
C GLY A 25 0.58 12.53 -2.60
N PRO A 26 1.22 13.61 -2.14
CA PRO A 26 2.13 14.42 -2.95
C PRO A 26 3.43 13.69 -3.32
N THR A 27 3.82 12.67 -2.55
CA THR A 27 5.02 11.85 -2.77
C THR A 27 4.69 10.37 -2.62
N PRO A 28 5.50 9.45 -3.19
CA PRO A 28 5.44 8.04 -2.84
C PRO A 28 5.62 7.84 -1.32
N VAL A 29 4.91 6.87 -0.76
CA VAL A 29 4.90 6.59 0.68
C VAL A 29 5.43 5.18 0.93
N ARG A 30 6.29 5.03 1.94
CA ARG A 30 6.65 3.73 2.49
C ARG A 30 5.69 3.35 3.62
N ALA A 31 4.92 2.29 3.45
CA ALA A 31 3.87 1.86 4.37
C ALA A 31 4.45 1.12 5.59
N ARG A 32 5.09 1.86 6.49
CA ARG A 32 5.78 1.31 7.67
C ARG A 32 4.84 0.58 8.63
N SER A 33 3.58 0.98 8.72
CA SER A 33 2.56 0.30 9.52
C SER A 33 2.31 -1.13 9.04
N VAL A 34 2.24 -1.33 7.71
CA VAL A 34 2.15 -2.66 7.08
C VAL A 34 3.41 -3.48 7.37
N GLU A 35 4.59 -2.88 7.19
CA GLU A 35 5.86 -3.56 7.46
C GLU A 35 5.97 -4.02 8.92
N ALA A 36 5.54 -3.18 9.87
CA ALA A 36 5.53 -3.50 11.29
C ALA A 36 4.55 -4.64 11.62
N ALA A 37 3.34 -4.63 11.05
CA ALA A 37 2.36 -5.69 11.24
C ALA A 37 2.88 -7.05 10.72
N LEU A 38 3.52 -7.06 9.55
CA LEU A 38 4.15 -8.27 9.01
C LEU A 38 5.28 -8.78 9.91
N ALA A 39 6.10 -7.86 10.46
CA ALA A 39 7.17 -8.22 11.39
C ALA A 39 6.63 -8.81 12.70
N SER A 40 5.41 -8.44 13.13
CA SER A 40 4.73 -9.04 14.28
C SER A 40 3.97 -10.33 13.94
N GLY A 41 4.10 -10.86 12.72
CA GLY A 41 3.49 -12.13 12.31
C GLY A 41 2.06 -12.03 11.79
N ALA A 42 1.58 -10.82 11.46
CA ALA A 42 0.26 -10.66 10.84
C ALA A 42 0.21 -11.30 9.44
N THR A 43 -0.97 -11.78 9.06
CA THR A 43 -1.25 -12.24 7.70
C THR A 43 -1.21 -11.08 6.70
N ALA A 44 -1.08 -11.38 5.41
CA ALA A 44 -1.17 -10.36 4.35
C ALA A 44 -2.48 -9.56 4.42
N ALA A 45 -3.59 -10.21 4.76
CA ALA A 45 -4.89 -9.57 4.92
C ALA A 45 -4.89 -8.55 6.07
N GLU A 46 -4.45 -8.97 7.26
CA GLU A 46 -4.38 -8.11 8.45
C GLU A 46 -3.40 -6.95 8.24
N ALA A 47 -2.19 -7.22 7.74
CA ALA A 47 -1.19 -6.20 7.52
C ALA A 47 -1.66 -5.17 6.47
N SER A 48 -2.30 -5.61 5.39
CA SER A 48 -2.76 -4.72 4.32
C SER A 48 -3.83 -3.72 4.76
N ALA A 49 -4.56 -3.98 5.85
CA ALA A 49 -5.54 -3.05 6.39
C ALA A 49 -4.91 -1.71 6.79
N HIS A 50 -3.64 -1.74 7.20
CA HIS A 50 -2.83 -0.59 7.59
C HIS A 50 -2.24 0.20 6.42
N ALA A 51 -2.40 -0.25 5.18
CA ALA A 51 -1.79 0.39 4.02
C ALA A 51 -2.31 1.80 3.77
N SER A 52 -3.50 2.13 4.27
CA SER A 52 -4.07 3.48 4.16
C SER A 52 -3.76 4.42 5.32
N ASP A 53 -3.04 3.95 6.34
CA ASP A 53 -2.78 4.72 7.54
C ASP A 53 -1.89 5.93 7.20
N GLY A 54 -2.35 7.13 7.57
CA GLY A 54 -1.64 8.38 7.30
C GLY A 54 -1.61 8.83 5.83
N LEU A 55 -2.39 8.19 4.94
CA LEU A 55 -2.48 8.63 3.55
C LEU A 55 -3.46 9.81 3.38
N GLU A 56 -2.99 10.85 2.69
CA GLU A 56 -3.76 12.05 2.32
C GLU A 56 -3.84 12.22 0.78
N PRO A 57 -4.45 11.28 0.03
CA PRO A 57 -4.64 11.43 -1.40
C PRO A 57 -5.68 12.50 -1.72
N SER A 58 -5.48 13.22 -2.83
CA SER A 58 -6.48 14.13 -3.39
C SER A 58 -7.53 13.38 -4.22
N SER A 59 -8.74 13.93 -4.28
CA SER A 59 -9.77 13.52 -5.24
C SER A 59 -9.58 14.27 -6.56
N ASP A 60 -9.78 13.59 -7.68
CA ASP A 60 -9.80 14.18 -9.02
C ASP A 60 -10.77 13.45 -9.96
N VAL A 61 -10.76 13.82 -11.24
CA VAL A 61 -11.56 13.20 -12.31
C VAL A 61 -11.33 11.69 -12.47
N ARG A 62 -10.18 11.15 -12.01
CA ARG A 62 -9.87 9.72 -12.15
C ARG A 62 -10.33 8.89 -10.96
N ALA A 63 -10.30 9.47 -9.74
CA ALA A 63 -10.66 8.76 -8.52
C ALA A 63 -10.88 9.70 -7.33
N SER A 64 -11.79 9.30 -6.43
CA SER A 64 -11.89 9.91 -5.11
C SER A 64 -10.72 9.52 -4.19
N ALA A 65 -10.44 10.36 -3.20
CA ALA A 65 -9.47 10.07 -2.14
C ALA A 65 -9.76 8.74 -1.44
N ASP A 66 -11.04 8.46 -1.14
CA ASP A 66 -11.44 7.23 -0.46
C ASP A 66 -11.25 5.99 -1.33
N PHE A 67 -11.50 6.11 -2.64
CA PHE A 67 -11.23 5.01 -3.57
C PHE A 67 -9.72 4.71 -3.63
N ARG A 68 -8.85 5.72 -3.59
CA ARG A 68 -7.40 5.54 -3.53
C ARG A 68 -6.96 4.87 -2.23
N ARG A 69 -7.50 5.27 -1.07
CA ARG A 69 -7.23 4.60 0.22
C ARG A 69 -7.71 3.15 0.22
N HIS A 70 -8.85 2.88 -0.40
CA HIS A 70 -9.34 1.53 -0.59
C HIS A 70 -8.40 0.70 -1.48
N LEU A 71 -8.01 1.25 -2.64
CA LEU A 71 -7.07 0.58 -3.55
C LEU A 71 -5.71 0.33 -2.93
N ALA A 72 -5.17 1.24 -2.11
CA ALA A 72 -3.92 1.02 -1.39
C ALA A 72 -3.98 -0.28 -0.57
N ARG A 73 -5.04 -0.48 0.23
CA ARG A 73 -5.24 -1.71 1.01
C ARG A 73 -5.37 -2.96 0.13
N VAL A 74 -6.20 -2.89 -0.91
CA VAL A 74 -6.44 -4.03 -1.81
C VAL A 74 -5.17 -4.44 -2.57
N LEU A 75 -4.45 -3.47 -3.14
CA LEU A 75 -3.26 -3.74 -3.95
C LEU A 75 -2.08 -4.18 -3.08
N THR A 76 -1.92 -3.61 -1.88
CA THR A 76 -0.91 -4.10 -0.92
C THR A 76 -1.16 -5.55 -0.56
N ARG A 77 -2.41 -5.95 -0.27
CA ARG A 77 -2.73 -7.36 0.02
C ARG A 77 -2.31 -8.29 -1.11
N ARG A 78 -2.74 -7.96 -2.34
CA ARG A 78 -2.43 -8.76 -3.53
C ARG A 78 -0.92 -8.85 -3.78
N ALA A 79 -0.19 -7.75 -3.63
CA ALA A 79 1.24 -7.73 -3.79
C ALA A 79 1.97 -8.55 -2.73
N LEU A 80 1.49 -8.55 -1.48
CA LEU A 80 2.02 -9.41 -0.41
C LEU A 80 1.76 -10.90 -0.68
N GLU A 81 0.54 -11.24 -1.13
CA GLU A 81 0.17 -12.62 -1.51
C GLU A 81 1.02 -13.14 -2.69
N GLN A 82 1.39 -12.28 -3.64
CA GLN A 82 2.26 -12.65 -4.77
C GLN A 82 3.74 -12.76 -4.43
N ALA A 83 4.20 -12.07 -3.37
CA ALA A 83 5.60 -12.02 -2.98
C ALA A 83 5.98 -13.04 -1.90
N ALA A 84 5.00 -13.76 -1.34
CA ALA A 84 5.17 -14.81 -0.34
C ALA A 84 5.56 -16.14 -0.98
#